data_AF-A0A525P3K4-F1
#
_entry.id   AF-A0A525P3K4-F1
#
_cell.length_a   1.000
_cell.length_b   1.000
_cell.length_c   1.000
_cell.angle_alpha   90.00
_cell.angle_beta   90.00
_cell.angle_gamma   90.00
#
_symmetry.space_group_name_H-M   'P 1'
#
loop_
_entity.id
_entity.type
_entity.pdbx_description
1 polymer ?
#
loop_
_entity_poly.entity_id
_entity_poly.type
_entity_poly.pdbx_seq_one_letter_code
_entity_poly.pdbx_strand_id
1 'polypeptide(L)'
;MTVPAAASAAGCRLALVLAMDVSSSVDAEEDRLQRGGLASALLSEPVRTAFFSSDLPVALAVYEWSGRYNQHIILDWRMIDSPSALREASETIAYSKRSYNDFPTAMGYGLGFGAALLERGPECLYATLDMAGDGQNNEGFGPQLAYTEFPFGDVTVNGLVVNAAEFEAEVELVDYYQNQVLHGPGAFLIIANGFRDYERAMRIKLERELTPPCHWAASQAGVRRMIRALAAALALTGTANAAPCRQALVLGLDVSGSVDAREYRLQLDGVASALGNPNVRDALLATRPAVVSVLIYEWSGPDDQRVLVPWTDISGSATIDEVIDQLASTARRDASPGTALGAAMAAGAQHLSQRPDCAKRTLDISGDGKSNLGPRPRDVKNNMAGMGITVNALVVTLDRPRPVEGSDAGNEDLAAYFKAEVITGADAFAETARGYADYEAAMVRKLLRELAGLSVAQLTADQR
;
A
#
# COMPACT_ATOMS: atom_id res chain seq x y z
N MET A 1 -34.56 -12.14 -28.82
CA MET A 1 -34.39 -10.79 -28.27
C MET A 1 -33.10 -10.79 -27.47
N THR A 2 -32.03 -10.31 -28.08
CA THR A 2 -30.73 -10.11 -27.42
C THR A 2 -30.75 -8.76 -26.73
N VAL A 3 -30.57 -8.74 -25.41
CA VAL A 3 -30.36 -7.52 -24.63
C VAL A 3 -28.90 -7.10 -24.85
N PRO A 4 -28.59 -5.83 -25.21
CA PRO A 4 -27.20 -5.38 -25.22
C PRO A 4 -26.73 -5.14 -23.77
N ALA A 5 -25.52 -5.59 -23.49
CA ALA A 5 -24.78 -5.24 -22.28
C ALA A 5 -24.43 -3.74 -22.33
N ALA A 6 -24.87 -2.97 -21.35
CA ALA A 6 -24.36 -1.63 -21.11
C ALA A 6 -23.17 -1.74 -20.14
N ALA A 7 -21.98 -2.00 -20.67
CA ALA A 7 -20.74 -1.60 -20.01
C ALA A 7 -20.49 -0.15 -20.44
N SER A 8 -20.60 0.81 -19.51
CA SER A 8 -20.09 2.16 -19.76
C SER A 8 -18.57 2.04 -19.92
N ALA A 9 -18.03 2.38 -21.09
CA ALA A 9 -16.61 2.32 -21.38
C ALA A 9 -15.94 3.57 -20.80
N ALA A 10 -15.19 3.42 -19.71
CA ALA A 10 -14.38 4.51 -19.18
C ALA A 10 -13.48 5.10 -20.29
N GLY A 11 -13.39 6.43 -20.36
CA GLY A 11 -12.64 7.14 -21.41
C GLY A 11 -11.12 7.14 -21.21
N CYS A 12 -10.68 6.72 -20.04
CA CYS A 12 -9.29 6.71 -19.59
C CYS A 12 -9.12 5.67 -18.47
N ARG A 13 -7.88 5.22 -18.26
CA ARG A 13 -7.58 4.32 -17.14
C ARG A 13 -7.33 5.05 -15.83
N LEU A 14 -6.85 6.28 -15.89
CA LEU A 14 -6.47 7.05 -14.70
C LEU A 14 -6.74 8.53 -14.92
N ALA A 15 -7.48 9.14 -13.99
CA ALA A 15 -7.55 10.58 -13.79
C ALA A 15 -6.49 10.94 -12.73
N LEU A 16 -5.39 11.55 -13.15
CA LEU A 16 -4.27 11.93 -12.30
C LEU A 16 -4.23 13.45 -12.12
N VAL A 17 -4.31 13.89 -10.87
CA VAL A 17 -4.11 15.29 -10.49
C VAL A 17 -2.81 15.43 -9.73
N LEU A 18 -1.92 16.32 -10.16
CA LEU A 18 -0.70 16.68 -9.44
C LEU A 18 -0.86 18.05 -8.76
N ALA A 19 -0.71 18.10 -7.44
CA ALA A 19 -0.85 19.29 -6.63
C ALA A 19 0.52 19.76 -6.12
N MET A 20 0.98 20.92 -6.58
CA MET A 20 2.31 21.47 -6.25
C MET A 20 2.23 22.56 -5.18
N ASP A 21 3.02 22.43 -4.11
CA ASP A 21 3.12 23.45 -3.06
C ASP A 21 3.94 24.65 -3.54
N VAL A 22 3.35 25.83 -3.39
CA VAL A 22 3.99 27.13 -3.66
C VAL A 22 3.85 28.08 -2.46
N SER A 23 3.69 27.52 -1.26
CA SER A 23 3.58 28.29 -0.01
C SER A 23 4.87 29.03 0.35
N SER A 24 4.82 29.86 1.39
CA SER A 24 5.87 30.81 1.76
C SER A 24 7.22 30.18 2.13
N SER A 25 7.27 28.87 2.38
CA SER A 25 8.51 28.11 2.60
C SER A 25 9.30 27.91 1.32
N VAL A 26 8.66 27.96 0.15
CA VAL A 26 9.28 27.73 -1.15
C VAL A 26 9.79 29.04 -1.74
N ASP A 27 11.07 29.12 -2.09
CA ASP A 27 11.66 30.26 -2.79
C ASP A 27 11.55 30.19 -4.34
N ALA A 28 12.12 31.16 -5.06
CA ALA A 28 12.05 31.20 -6.52
C ALA A 28 12.91 30.13 -7.23
N GLU A 29 14.02 29.73 -6.64
CA GLU A 29 14.87 28.66 -7.17
C GLU A 29 14.25 27.29 -6.89
N GLU A 30 13.67 27.10 -5.70
CA GLU A 30 12.95 25.90 -5.32
C GLU A 30 11.71 25.68 -6.20
N ASP A 31 10.90 26.72 -6.45
CA ASP A 31 9.80 26.66 -7.42
C ASP A 31 10.28 26.26 -8.83
N ARG A 32 11.40 26.83 -9.29
CA ARG A 32 12.01 26.48 -10.58
C ARG A 32 12.43 25.02 -10.62
N LEU A 33 12.99 24.49 -9.52
CA LEU A 33 13.37 23.08 -9.39
C LEU A 33 12.14 22.17 -9.36
N GLN A 34 11.04 22.55 -8.70
CA GLN A 34 9.80 21.78 -8.71
C GLN A 34 9.19 21.69 -10.11
N ARG A 35 8.99 22.83 -10.78
CA ARG A 35 8.40 22.86 -12.14
C ARG A 35 9.28 22.17 -13.17
N GLY A 36 10.57 22.49 -13.16
CA GLY A 36 11.55 21.87 -14.04
C GLY A 36 11.68 20.37 -13.79
N GLY A 37 11.72 19.96 -12.52
CA GLY A 37 11.82 18.56 -12.13
C GLY A 37 10.59 17.75 -12.50
N LEU A 38 9.37 18.30 -12.33
CA LEU A 38 8.14 17.65 -12.79
C LEU A 38 8.11 17.52 -14.31
N ALA A 39 8.42 18.59 -15.05
CA ALA A 39 8.46 18.55 -16.51
C ALA A 39 9.49 17.52 -17.03
N SER A 40 10.71 17.51 -16.48
CA SER A 40 11.72 16.51 -16.81
C SER A 40 11.28 15.08 -16.47
N ALA A 41 10.66 14.87 -15.31
CA ALA A 41 10.17 13.56 -14.89
C ALA A 41 9.11 13.00 -15.84
N LEU A 42 8.16 13.84 -16.30
CA LEU A 42 7.13 13.46 -17.29
C LEU A 42 7.75 12.97 -18.61
N LEU A 43 8.92 13.49 -18.99
CA LEU A 43 9.62 13.12 -20.23
C LEU A 43 10.67 12.02 -20.05
N SER A 44 10.87 11.53 -18.83
CA SER A 44 11.78 10.43 -18.57
C SER A 44 11.29 9.13 -19.23
N GLU A 45 12.23 8.29 -19.68
CA GLU A 45 11.88 7.06 -20.40
C GLU A 45 11.01 6.09 -19.57
N PRO A 46 11.26 5.86 -18.25
CA PRO A 46 10.38 5.00 -17.45
C PRO A 46 8.95 5.54 -17.36
N VAL A 47 8.78 6.84 -17.16
CA VAL A 47 7.47 7.48 -17.05
C VAL A 47 6.72 7.48 -18.38
N ARG A 48 7.41 7.80 -19.49
CA ARG A 48 6.84 7.68 -20.84
C ARG A 48 6.38 6.25 -21.12
N THR A 49 7.22 5.26 -20.80
CA THR A 49 6.85 3.84 -20.90
C THR A 49 5.60 3.52 -20.08
N ALA A 50 5.52 4.03 -18.85
CA ALA A 50 4.39 3.80 -17.96
C ALA A 50 3.09 4.45 -18.49
N PHE A 51 3.13 5.68 -19.01
CA PHE A 51 1.98 6.34 -19.63
C PHE A 51 1.37 5.50 -20.75
N PHE A 52 2.21 4.98 -21.65
CA PHE A 52 1.81 4.24 -22.85
C PHE A 52 1.82 2.72 -22.70
N SER A 53 1.81 2.21 -21.46
CA SER A 53 1.76 0.77 -21.16
C SER A 53 0.38 0.13 -21.38
N SER A 54 -0.63 0.93 -21.73
CA SER A 54 -2.03 0.54 -21.92
C SER A 54 -2.64 1.35 -23.08
N ASP A 55 -3.58 0.72 -23.79
CA ASP A 55 -4.41 1.38 -24.82
C ASP A 55 -5.40 2.41 -24.25
N LEU A 56 -5.70 2.35 -22.94
CA LEU A 56 -6.53 3.37 -22.28
C LEU A 56 -5.63 4.54 -21.83
N PRO A 57 -5.92 5.78 -22.24
CA PRO A 57 -5.08 6.93 -21.93
C PRO A 57 -5.19 7.34 -20.45
N VAL A 58 -4.26 8.20 -20.04
CA VAL A 58 -4.27 8.86 -18.71
C VAL A 58 -4.72 10.31 -18.91
N ALA A 59 -5.72 10.74 -18.15
CA ALA A 59 -6.06 12.15 -18.06
C ALA A 59 -5.19 12.81 -16.99
N LEU A 60 -4.49 13.88 -17.33
CA LEU A 60 -3.58 14.60 -16.45
C LEU A 60 -4.09 16.03 -16.22
N ALA A 61 -4.11 16.46 -14.96
CA ALA A 61 -4.27 17.85 -14.57
C ALA A 61 -3.22 18.22 -13.52
N VAL A 62 -2.81 19.49 -13.49
CA VAL A 62 -1.80 20.01 -12.56
C VAL A 62 -2.26 21.36 -12.02
N TYR A 63 -2.22 21.53 -10.71
CA TYR A 63 -2.48 22.80 -10.06
C TYR A 63 -1.42 23.08 -8.98
N GLU A 64 -1.20 24.36 -8.72
CA GLU A 64 -0.43 24.82 -7.57
C GLU A 64 -1.37 25.29 -6.47
N TRP A 65 -0.92 25.16 -5.22
CA TRP A 65 -1.70 25.52 -4.05
C TRP A 65 -0.85 26.23 -3.00
N SER A 66 -1.46 27.24 -2.40
CA SER A 66 -1.01 27.91 -1.18
C SER A 66 -2.17 28.71 -0.60
N GLY A 67 -2.23 28.88 0.71
CA GLY A 67 -3.27 29.63 1.39
C GLY A 67 -4.71 29.17 1.12
N ARG A 68 -5.66 29.75 1.85
CA ARG A 68 -7.08 29.40 1.74
C ARG A 68 -7.69 29.58 0.35
N TYR A 69 -7.27 30.60 -0.41
CA TYR A 69 -7.93 31.03 -1.65
C TYR A 69 -7.01 30.98 -2.87
N ASN A 70 -5.78 30.44 -2.76
CA ASN A 70 -4.81 30.46 -3.85
C ASN A 70 -4.52 29.06 -4.37
N GLN A 71 -5.50 28.53 -5.10
CA GLN A 71 -5.33 27.35 -5.94
C GLN A 71 -5.39 27.81 -7.40
N HIS A 72 -4.36 27.50 -8.18
CA HIS A 72 -4.27 27.92 -9.57
C HIS A 72 -3.95 26.73 -10.47
N ILE A 73 -4.75 26.54 -11.52
CA ILE A 73 -4.56 25.46 -12.48
C ILE A 73 -3.40 25.83 -13.40
N ILE A 74 -2.36 25.01 -13.41
CA ILE A 74 -1.22 25.12 -14.33
C ILE A 74 -1.56 24.44 -15.65
N LEU A 75 -2.13 23.23 -15.57
CA LEU A 75 -2.57 22.42 -16.70
C LEU A 75 -3.98 21.90 -16.38
N ASP A 76 -4.98 22.37 -17.12
CA ASP A 76 -6.33 21.79 -17.03
C ASP A 76 -6.34 20.41 -17.70
N TRP A 77 -7.42 19.64 -17.51
CA TRP A 77 -7.53 18.26 -17.97
C TRP A 77 -7.05 18.04 -19.41
N ARG A 78 -5.93 17.33 -19.55
CA ARG A 78 -5.34 16.93 -20.82
C ARG A 78 -5.31 15.41 -20.91
N MET A 79 -5.94 14.87 -21.95
CA MET A 79 -5.80 13.44 -22.24
C MET A 79 -4.41 13.17 -22.84
N ILE A 80 -3.65 12.29 -22.20
CA ILE A 80 -2.32 11.86 -22.64
C ILE A 80 -2.48 10.57 -23.45
N ASP A 81 -2.82 10.73 -24.72
CA ASP A 81 -3.03 9.64 -25.69
C ASP A 81 -1.85 9.45 -26.66
N SER A 82 -0.86 10.34 -26.58
CA SER A 82 0.25 10.39 -27.52
C SER A 82 1.51 11.01 -26.91
N PRO A 83 2.70 10.65 -27.41
CA PRO A 83 3.95 11.29 -26.99
C PRO A 83 3.97 12.82 -27.22
N SER A 84 3.22 13.33 -28.21
CA SER A 84 3.03 14.77 -28.41
C SER A 84 2.22 15.41 -27.29
N ALA A 85 1.09 14.82 -26.88
CA ALA A 85 0.28 15.34 -25.79
C ALA A 85 1.06 15.39 -24.47
N LEU A 86 1.90 14.38 -24.20
CA LEU A 86 2.78 14.36 -23.02
C LEU A 86 3.85 15.45 -23.08
N ARG A 87 4.46 15.70 -24.25
CA ARG A 87 5.41 16.81 -24.44
C ARG A 87 4.77 18.17 -24.23
N GLU A 88 3.59 18.40 -24.79
CA GLU A 88 2.85 19.66 -24.61
C GLU A 88 2.46 19.90 -23.15
N ALA A 89 2.03 18.85 -22.44
CA ALA A 89 1.76 18.91 -21.01
C ALA A 89 3.03 19.30 -20.22
N SER A 90 4.16 18.63 -20.52
CA SER A 90 5.46 18.96 -19.92
C SER A 90 5.91 20.39 -20.20
N GLU A 91 5.75 20.89 -21.43
CA GLU A 91 6.10 22.27 -21.81
C GLU A 91 5.22 23.29 -21.09
N THR A 92 3.91 23.01 -20.98
CA THR A 92 2.97 23.87 -20.25
C THR A 92 3.41 24.05 -18.79
N ILE A 93 3.81 22.97 -18.13
CA ILE A 93 4.31 23.00 -16.75
C ILE A 93 5.65 23.74 -16.69
N ALA A 94 6.60 23.43 -17.57
CA ALA A 94 7.94 24.03 -17.56
C ALA A 94 7.93 25.56 -17.78
N TYR A 95 7.02 26.05 -18.63
CA TYR A 95 6.90 27.48 -18.95
C TYR A 95 5.86 28.22 -18.11
N SER A 96 5.17 27.52 -17.19
CA SER A 96 4.27 28.16 -16.24
C SER A 96 5.01 29.10 -15.29
N LYS A 97 4.29 30.08 -14.75
CA LYS A 97 4.81 31.02 -13.76
C LYS A 97 4.09 30.82 -12.45
N ARG A 98 4.83 30.86 -11.35
CA ARG A 98 4.28 30.87 -9.99
C ARG A 98 3.33 32.05 -9.83
N SER A 99 2.11 31.76 -9.37
CA SER A 99 1.06 32.77 -9.22
C SER A 99 1.21 33.57 -7.93
N TYR A 100 1.64 32.91 -6.84
CA TYR A 100 1.79 33.51 -5.51
C TYR A 100 2.93 32.88 -4.72
N ASN A 101 3.52 33.63 -3.77
CA ASN A 101 4.71 33.20 -3.02
C ASN A 101 4.71 33.50 -1.51
N ASP A 102 3.71 34.19 -0.96
CA ASP A 102 3.74 34.70 0.43
C ASP A 102 2.59 34.15 1.30
N PHE A 103 1.98 33.02 0.93
CA PHE A 103 0.82 32.46 1.63
C PHE A 103 1.16 31.18 2.43
N PRO A 104 0.47 30.95 3.55
CA PRO A 104 0.70 29.78 4.41
C PRO A 104 0.29 28.46 3.74
N THR A 105 0.62 27.34 4.36
CA THR A 105 0.36 25.97 3.89
C THR A 105 -1.07 25.56 4.27
N ALA A 106 -2.02 25.81 3.36
CA ALA A 106 -3.44 25.49 3.52
C ALA A 106 -3.81 24.16 2.83
N MET A 107 -3.19 23.08 3.28
CA MET A 107 -3.26 21.75 2.65
C MET A 107 -4.69 21.21 2.53
N GLY A 108 -5.55 21.40 3.54
CA GLY A 108 -6.94 20.95 3.46
C GLY A 108 -7.73 21.63 2.34
N TYR A 109 -7.46 22.91 2.09
CA TYR A 109 -8.07 23.63 0.95
C TYR A 109 -7.51 23.14 -0.39
N GLY A 110 -6.21 22.83 -0.46
CA GLY A 110 -5.62 22.15 -1.62
C GLY A 110 -6.31 20.82 -1.91
N LEU A 111 -6.44 19.96 -0.91
CA LEU A 111 -7.15 18.68 -1.02
C LEU A 111 -8.59 18.86 -1.50
N GLY A 112 -9.36 19.76 -0.89
CA GLY A 112 -10.74 20.03 -1.30
C GLY A 112 -10.85 20.52 -2.76
N PHE A 113 -9.91 21.36 -3.20
CA PHE A 113 -9.82 21.79 -4.59
C PHE A 113 -9.51 20.61 -5.54
N GLY A 114 -8.57 19.73 -5.16
CA GLY A 114 -8.25 18.52 -5.90
C GLY A 114 -9.43 17.56 -6.04
N ALA A 115 -10.22 17.38 -4.97
CA ALA A 115 -11.44 16.57 -5.01
C ALA A 115 -12.48 17.15 -5.98
N ALA A 116 -12.73 18.46 -5.93
CA ALA A 116 -13.64 19.13 -6.85
C ALA A 116 -13.14 19.09 -8.31
N LEU A 117 -11.82 19.12 -8.52
CA LEU A 117 -11.20 18.98 -9.84
C LEU A 117 -11.38 17.57 -10.42
N LEU A 118 -11.25 16.54 -9.57
CA LEU A 118 -11.51 15.15 -9.94
C LEU A 118 -12.98 14.89 -10.23
N GLU A 119 -13.89 15.45 -9.43
CA GLU A 119 -15.34 15.31 -9.62
C GLU A 119 -15.81 15.86 -10.98
N ARG A 120 -15.24 16.97 -11.45
CA ARG A 120 -15.53 17.55 -12.78
C ARG A 120 -14.67 16.98 -13.91
N GLY A 121 -13.79 16.04 -13.60
CA GLY A 121 -12.85 15.44 -14.54
C GLY A 121 -13.49 14.40 -15.48
N PRO A 122 -12.72 13.85 -16.41
CA PRO A 122 -13.19 12.78 -17.28
C PRO A 122 -13.46 11.49 -16.49
N GLU A 123 -14.43 10.70 -16.94
CA GLU A 123 -14.71 9.38 -16.37
C GLU A 123 -13.58 8.39 -16.69
N CYS A 124 -12.73 8.12 -15.71
CA CYS A 124 -11.65 7.13 -15.78
C CYS A 124 -11.92 5.93 -14.87
N LEU A 125 -11.17 4.84 -15.05
CA LEU A 125 -11.24 3.66 -14.18
C LEU A 125 -10.77 3.93 -12.74
N TYR A 126 -9.77 4.80 -12.59
CA TYR A 126 -9.19 5.19 -11.30
C TYR A 126 -9.04 6.71 -11.21
N ALA A 127 -9.13 7.26 -10.00
CA ALA A 127 -8.88 8.66 -9.69
C ALA A 127 -7.77 8.78 -8.64
N THR A 128 -6.78 9.63 -8.91
CA THR A 128 -5.63 9.82 -8.01
C THR A 128 -5.28 11.30 -7.90
N LEU A 129 -5.07 11.74 -6.66
CA LEU A 129 -4.54 13.06 -6.32
C LEU A 129 -3.16 12.89 -5.67
N ASP A 130 -2.16 13.55 -6.24
CA ASP A 130 -0.81 13.59 -5.71
C ASP A 130 -0.54 14.90 -5.01
N MET A 131 -0.41 14.85 -3.69
CA MET A 131 -0.15 16.01 -2.86
C MET A 131 1.35 16.15 -2.60
N ALA A 132 2.00 17.13 -3.24
CA ALA A 132 3.41 17.46 -2.99
C ALA A 132 3.52 18.68 -2.06
N GLY A 133 4.46 18.68 -1.11
CA GLY A 133 4.76 19.85 -0.27
C GLY A 133 5.94 19.67 0.68
N ASP A 134 6.38 20.78 1.28
CA ASP A 134 7.55 20.87 2.17
C ASP A 134 7.18 21.23 3.61
N GLY A 135 5.89 21.33 3.92
CA GLY A 135 5.38 21.74 5.24
C GLY A 135 4.06 21.06 5.63
N GLN A 136 3.75 21.14 6.93
CA GLN A 136 2.46 20.68 7.47
C GLN A 136 1.39 21.76 7.27
N ASN A 137 0.12 21.35 7.33
CA ASN A 137 -1.00 22.29 7.30
C ASN A 137 -0.92 23.26 8.48
N ASN A 138 -0.81 24.56 8.20
CA ASN A 138 -0.75 25.62 9.22
C ASN A 138 -1.80 26.72 9.03
N GLU A 139 -2.64 26.62 7.99
CA GLU A 139 -3.81 27.46 7.81
C GLU A 139 -5.06 26.63 7.56
N GLY A 140 -6.17 27.00 8.20
CA GLY A 140 -7.46 26.42 7.91
C GLY A 140 -7.64 25.00 8.46
N PHE A 141 -8.48 24.21 7.78
CA PHE A 141 -8.72 22.83 8.15
C PHE A 141 -7.65 21.92 7.57
N GLY A 142 -7.31 20.86 8.32
CA GLY A 142 -6.36 19.84 7.88
C GLY A 142 -6.99 18.76 7.00
N PRO A 143 -6.18 17.81 6.49
CA PRO A 143 -6.62 16.74 5.61
C PRO A 143 -7.81 15.91 6.10
N GLN A 144 -7.90 15.61 7.40
CA GLN A 144 -8.94 14.75 7.98
C GLN A 144 -10.33 15.32 7.74
N LEU A 145 -10.47 16.64 7.93
CA LEU A 145 -11.72 17.32 7.65
C LEU A 145 -11.97 17.40 6.14
N ALA A 146 -10.91 17.55 5.33
CA ALA A 146 -11.03 17.50 3.88
C ALA A 146 -11.63 16.16 3.40
N TYR A 147 -11.13 15.02 3.92
CA TYR A 147 -11.66 13.70 3.56
C TYR A 147 -13.08 13.45 4.05
N THR A 148 -13.51 14.17 5.09
CA THR A 148 -14.88 14.09 5.62
C THR A 148 -15.86 14.91 4.79
N GLU A 149 -15.45 16.10 4.33
CA GLU A 149 -16.34 17.10 3.73
C GLU A 149 -16.34 17.11 2.19
N PHE A 150 -15.35 16.50 1.54
CA PHE A 150 -15.18 16.49 0.07
C PHE A 150 -15.27 15.08 -0.53
N PRO A 151 -15.60 14.95 -1.83
CA PRO A 151 -15.89 13.64 -2.45
C PRO A 151 -14.61 12.81 -2.73
N PHE A 152 -14.10 12.15 -1.70
CA PHE A 152 -12.91 11.28 -1.77
C PHE A 152 -13.24 9.77 -1.78
N GLY A 153 -14.50 9.39 -1.99
CA GLY A 153 -14.96 7.99 -1.85
C GLY A 153 -14.15 6.98 -2.68
N ASP A 154 -13.85 7.31 -3.94
CA ASP A 154 -13.10 6.46 -4.88
C ASP A 154 -11.78 7.12 -5.33
N VAL A 155 -11.28 8.08 -4.56
CA VAL A 155 -10.04 8.82 -4.86
C VAL A 155 -8.90 8.30 -3.98
N THR A 156 -7.79 7.94 -4.61
CA THR A 156 -6.53 7.67 -3.90
C THR A 156 -5.74 8.96 -3.77
N VAL A 157 -5.25 9.29 -2.57
CA VAL A 157 -4.38 10.43 -2.32
C VAL A 157 -3.00 9.96 -1.91
N ASN A 158 -2.01 10.28 -2.75
CA ASN A 158 -0.60 9.97 -2.49
C ASN A 158 0.14 11.22 -2.01
N GLY A 159 1.28 11.00 -1.36
CA GLY A 159 2.16 12.07 -0.89
C GLY A 159 3.48 12.15 -1.65
N LEU A 160 3.99 13.37 -1.82
CA LEU A 160 5.40 13.63 -2.05
C LEU A 160 5.90 14.67 -1.04
N VAL A 161 6.78 14.24 -0.14
CA VAL A 161 7.40 15.14 0.84
C VAL A 161 8.71 15.68 0.27
N VAL A 162 8.86 17.00 0.26
CA VAL A 162 10.14 17.65 -0.05
C VAL A 162 10.86 17.96 1.26
N ASN A 163 11.88 17.17 1.57
CA ASN A 163 12.66 17.32 2.79
C ASN A 163 13.74 18.40 2.59
N ALA A 164 13.40 19.67 2.80
CA ALA A 164 14.28 20.82 2.57
C ALA A 164 14.89 21.42 3.86
N ALA A 165 14.57 20.89 5.04
CA ALA A 165 15.06 21.42 6.33
C ALA A 165 16.42 20.79 6.75
N GLU A 166 17.22 21.54 7.52
CA GLU A 166 18.56 21.11 7.97
C GLU A 166 18.59 20.36 9.31
N PHE A 167 17.57 20.35 10.19
CA PHE A 167 17.56 19.54 11.43
C PHE A 167 16.13 19.30 12.00
N GLU A 168 15.95 18.15 12.67
CA GLU A 168 14.86 17.66 13.56
C GLU A 168 13.38 17.71 13.09
N ALA A 169 12.97 18.65 12.23
CA ALA A 169 11.61 18.74 11.68
C ALA A 169 11.30 17.65 10.61
N GLU A 170 12.32 16.90 10.17
CA GLU A 170 12.24 15.94 9.07
C GLU A 170 11.40 14.69 9.43
N VAL A 171 11.45 14.24 10.68
CA VAL A 171 10.70 13.06 11.14
C VAL A 171 9.21 13.38 11.23
N GLU A 172 8.86 14.57 11.73
CA GLU A 172 7.48 14.99 11.94
C GLU A 172 6.72 15.23 10.63
N LEU A 173 7.38 15.73 9.58
CA LEU A 173 6.72 15.98 8.28
C LEU A 173 6.37 14.67 7.55
N VAL A 174 7.29 13.71 7.54
CA VAL A 174 7.03 12.38 6.97
C VAL A 174 5.91 11.69 7.74
N ASP A 175 5.95 11.73 9.07
CA ASP A 175 4.89 11.20 9.93
C ASP A 175 3.55 11.90 9.68
N TYR A 176 3.55 13.22 9.51
CA TYR A 176 2.35 13.98 9.18
C TYR A 176 1.75 13.52 7.86
N TYR A 177 2.54 13.37 6.79
CA TYR A 177 2.03 12.88 5.50
C TYR A 177 1.49 11.46 5.61
N GLN A 178 2.20 10.56 6.29
CA GLN A 178 1.77 9.17 6.45
C GLN A 178 0.48 9.04 7.26
N ASN A 179 0.34 9.79 8.34
CA ASN A 179 -0.81 9.67 9.24
C ASN A 179 -1.98 10.55 8.81
N GLN A 180 -1.72 11.64 8.10
CA GLN A 180 -2.73 12.66 7.82
C GLN A 180 -3.05 12.84 6.33
N VAL A 181 -2.12 12.62 5.39
CA VAL A 181 -2.30 13.00 3.97
C VAL A 181 -2.56 11.79 3.05
N LEU A 182 -2.07 10.61 3.40
CA LEU A 182 -2.38 9.41 2.62
C LEU A 182 -3.85 9.02 2.82
N HIS A 183 -4.58 8.82 1.72
CA HIS A 183 -5.99 8.43 1.75
C HIS A 183 -6.33 7.44 0.64
N GLY A 184 -7.20 6.49 0.93
CA GLY A 184 -7.66 5.48 -0.03
C GLY A 184 -6.71 4.26 -0.17
N PRO A 185 -7.20 3.17 -0.77
CA PRO A 185 -6.43 1.93 -0.92
C PRO A 185 -5.17 2.12 -1.78
N GLY A 186 -4.04 1.58 -1.35
CA GLY A 186 -2.79 1.61 -2.12
C GLY A 186 -2.06 2.95 -2.12
N ALA A 187 -2.56 3.95 -1.37
CA ALA A 187 -1.89 5.23 -1.18
C ALA A 187 -0.45 5.08 -0.68
N PHE A 188 0.46 5.88 -1.23
CA PHE A 188 1.87 5.81 -0.88
C PHE A 188 2.53 7.18 -0.82
N LEU A 189 3.70 7.21 -0.16
CA LEU A 189 4.52 8.40 0.02
C LEU A 189 5.87 8.22 -0.68
N ILE A 190 6.34 9.24 -1.39
CA ILE A 190 7.72 9.37 -1.87
C ILE A 190 8.39 10.56 -1.18
N ILE A 191 9.67 10.42 -0.84
CA ILE A 191 10.47 11.48 -0.22
C ILE A 191 11.49 11.99 -1.24
N ALA A 192 11.52 13.31 -1.45
CA ALA A 192 12.59 14.04 -2.11
C ALA A 192 13.55 14.59 -1.06
N ASN A 193 14.85 14.31 -1.18
CA ASN A 193 15.88 14.88 -0.33
C ASN A 193 16.22 16.29 -0.82
N GLY A 194 15.37 17.25 -0.47
CA GLY A 194 15.41 18.63 -0.94
C GLY A 194 14.93 18.80 -2.38
N PHE A 195 14.81 20.07 -2.82
CA PHE A 195 14.27 20.42 -4.13
C PHE A 195 15.12 19.95 -5.31
N ARG A 196 16.44 19.76 -5.13
CA ARG A 196 17.31 19.21 -6.19
C ARG A 196 17.00 17.75 -6.51
N ASP A 197 16.43 17.03 -5.56
CA ASP A 197 16.05 15.61 -5.69
C ASP A 197 14.60 15.43 -6.18
N TYR A 198 13.89 16.54 -6.42
CA TYR A 198 12.48 16.55 -6.80
C TYR A 198 12.22 15.79 -8.10
N GLU A 199 13.07 15.95 -9.13
CA GLU A 199 12.95 15.22 -10.39
C GLU A 199 13.00 13.69 -10.19
N ARG A 200 13.96 13.21 -9.38
CA ARG A 200 14.10 11.78 -9.09
C ARG A 200 12.86 11.26 -8.35
N ALA A 201 12.43 11.99 -7.32
CA ALA A 201 11.26 11.63 -6.53
C ALA A 201 10.00 11.58 -7.40
N MET A 202 9.79 12.59 -8.24
CA MET A 202 8.64 12.66 -9.14
C MET A 202 8.68 11.55 -10.18
N ARG A 203 9.85 11.24 -10.75
CA ARG A 203 10.00 10.11 -11.68
C ARG A 203 9.56 8.78 -11.06
N ILE A 204 10.05 8.48 -9.85
CA ILE A 204 9.69 7.24 -9.13
C ILE A 204 8.20 7.21 -8.82
N LYS A 205 7.65 8.37 -8.44
CA LYS A 205 6.24 8.50 -8.10
C LYS A 205 5.35 8.22 -9.31
N LEU A 206 5.58 8.94 -10.40
CA LEU A 206 4.87 8.80 -11.67
C LEU A 206 5.02 7.37 -12.23
N GLU A 207 6.21 6.77 -12.18
CA GLU A 207 6.42 5.39 -12.62
C GLU A 207 5.55 4.41 -11.82
N ARG A 208 5.51 4.54 -10.50
CA ARG A 208 4.75 3.65 -9.62
C ARG A 208 3.24 3.72 -9.83
N GLU A 209 2.68 4.90 -10.07
CA GLU A 209 1.24 5.10 -10.24
C GLU A 209 0.75 4.87 -11.68
N LEU A 210 1.60 5.15 -12.67
CA LEU A 210 1.23 5.01 -14.08
C LEU A 210 1.42 3.59 -14.58
N THR A 211 2.27 2.78 -13.97
CA THR A 211 2.41 1.37 -14.34
C THR A 211 1.17 0.61 -13.87
N PRO A 212 0.35 0.07 -14.80
CA PRO A 212 -0.79 -0.75 -14.44
C PRO A 212 -0.30 -1.96 -13.62
N PRO A 213 -1.06 -2.42 -12.62
CA PRO A 213 -0.88 -3.75 -12.06
C PRO A 213 -0.77 -4.75 -13.22
N CYS A 214 0.37 -5.42 -13.34
CA CYS A 214 0.72 -6.16 -14.54
C CYS A 214 -0.13 -7.43 -14.64
N HIS A 215 -1.35 -7.30 -15.19
CA HIS A 215 -2.24 -8.39 -15.55
C HIS A 215 -3.07 -8.04 -16.79
N TRP A 216 -2.43 -7.66 -17.91
CA TRP A 216 -2.95 -7.90 -19.27
C TRP A 216 -1.96 -7.42 -20.33
N ALA A 217 -1.15 -8.33 -20.86
CA ALA A 217 -0.59 -8.18 -22.20
C ALA A 217 -0.12 -9.55 -22.72
N ALA A 218 -1.05 -10.49 -22.86
CA ALA A 218 -0.89 -11.63 -23.76
C ALA A 218 -2.23 -12.34 -23.99
N SER A 219 -3.05 -11.77 -24.89
CA SER A 219 -4.15 -12.48 -25.51
C SER A 219 -4.33 -11.95 -26.93
N GLN A 220 -3.57 -12.50 -27.87
CA GLN A 220 -4.12 -13.23 -29.02
C GLN A 220 -3.04 -13.73 -30.01
N ALA A 221 -3.06 -15.05 -30.19
CA ALA A 221 -2.99 -15.80 -31.44
C ALA A 221 -1.76 -15.68 -32.38
N GLY A 222 -1.11 -16.82 -32.63
CA GLY A 222 -0.24 -16.96 -33.79
C GLY A 222 0.62 -18.23 -33.88
N VAL A 223 0.05 -19.42 -33.70
CA VAL A 223 0.74 -20.69 -34.03
C VAL A 223 1.09 -20.70 -35.52
N ARG A 224 2.38 -20.70 -35.86
CA ARG A 224 2.88 -21.27 -37.13
C ARG A 224 4.16 -22.09 -36.93
N ARG A 225 4.17 -23.19 -37.68
CA ARG A 225 4.99 -24.40 -37.62
C ARG A 225 6.45 -24.19 -38.03
N MET A 226 7.25 -25.26 -37.82
CA MET A 226 8.64 -25.54 -38.24
C MET A 226 9.70 -24.91 -37.33
N ILE A 227 10.55 -25.64 -36.60
CA ILE A 227 11.40 -26.78 -37.01
C ILE A 227 11.60 -27.74 -35.82
N ARG A 228 11.39 -29.05 -36.04
CA ARG A 228 11.88 -30.13 -35.17
C ARG A 228 13.32 -30.49 -35.56
N ALA A 229 14.06 -30.96 -34.56
CA ALA A 229 15.31 -31.73 -34.62
C ALA A 229 16.63 -30.94 -34.48
N LEU A 230 17.01 -30.60 -33.24
CA LEU A 230 18.35 -30.90 -32.68
C LEU A 230 18.44 -30.49 -31.18
N ALA A 231 17.71 -31.15 -30.28
CA ALA A 231 17.89 -30.92 -28.83
C ALA A 231 17.47 -32.13 -27.97
N ALA A 232 17.65 -33.35 -28.48
CA ALA A 232 17.29 -34.58 -27.76
C ALA A 232 18.48 -35.25 -27.04
N ALA A 233 19.53 -34.51 -26.67
CA ALA A 233 20.73 -35.09 -26.05
C ALA A 233 21.28 -34.35 -24.82
N LEU A 234 20.57 -33.36 -24.27
CA LEU A 234 20.97 -32.65 -23.04
C LEU A 234 19.82 -32.57 -22.03
N ALA A 235 19.14 -33.68 -21.79
CA ALA A 235 18.18 -33.82 -20.70
C ALA A 235 18.65 -34.99 -19.84
N LEU A 236 19.37 -34.71 -18.75
CA LEU A 236 19.52 -35.58 -17.55
C LEU A 236 20.49 -34.98 -16.51
N THR A 237 20.37 -33.69 -16.18
CA THR A 237 20.75 -33.13 -14.86
C THR A 237 19.96 -31.83 -14.64
N GLY A 238 18.63 -31.94 -14.55
CA GLY A 238 17.81 -30.85 -14.03
C GLY A 238 17.85 -30.90 -12.51
N THR A 239 18.72 -30.12 -11.87
CA THR A 239 18.45 -29.72 -10.49
C THR A 239 17.20 -28.86 -10.56
N ALA A 240 16.10 -29.32 -9.97
CA ALA A 240 14.95 -28.47 -9.73
C ALA A 240 15.44 -27.34 -8.81
N ASN A 241 15.82 -26.20 -9.38
CA ASN A 241 16.05 -25.00 -8.59
C ASN A 241 14.70 -24.66 -7.94
N ALA A 242 14.63 -24.80 -6.61
CA ALA A 242 13.50 -24.31 -5.85
C ALA A 242 13.27 -22.85 -6.23
N ALA A 243 12.01 -22.48 -6.46
CA ALA A 243 11.65 -21.11 -6.75
C ALA A 243 12.20 -20.20 -5.63
N PRO A 244 12.90 -19.10 -5.95
CA PRO A 244 13.45 -18.22 -4.93
C PRO A 244 12.33 -17.67 -4.04
N CYS A 245 12.54 -17.57 -2.74
CA CYS A 245 11.52 -17.00 -1.87
C CYS A 245 11.62 -15.47 -1.87
N ARG A 246 10.58 -14.76 -2.33
CA ARG A 246 10.55 -13.29 -2.22
C ARG A 246 10.04 -12.84 -0.86
N GLN A 247 9.15 -13.61 -0.24
CA GLN A 247 8.59 -13.25 1.06
C GLN A 247 8.15 -14.49 1.85
N ALA A 248 8.62 -14.59 3.10
CA ALA A 248 8.01 -15.43 4.12
C ALA A 248 6.97 -14.60 4.86
N LEU A 249 5.72 -15.04 4.84
CA LEU A 249 4.59 -14.40 5.49
C LEU A 249 3.98 -15.33 6.54
N VAL A 250 4.05 -14.95 7.81
CA VAL A 250 3.39 -15.67 8.90
C VAL A 250 2.13 -14.91 9.31
N LEU A 251 0.98 -15.59 9.34
CA LEU A 251 -0.27 -15.05 9.89
C LEU A 251 -0.53 -15.67 11.28
N GLY A 252 -0.52 -14.85 12.33
CA GLY A 252 -0.84 -15.24 13.71
C GLY A 252 -2.22 -14.76 14.12
N LEU A 253 -3.15 -15.68 14.35
CA LEU A 253 -4.57 -15.39 14.55
C LEU A 253 -4.98 -15.57 16.03
N ASP A 254 -5.54 -14.52 16.63
CA ASP A 254 -5.99 -14.55 18.04
C ASP A 254 -7.23 -15.45 18.21
N VAL A 255 -7.16 -16.34 19.20
CA VAL A 255 -8.26 -17.22 19.62
C VAL A 255 -8.46 -17.20 21.14
N SER A 256 -7.98 -16.14 21.79
CA SER A 256 -8.10 -15.93 23.23
C SER A 256 -9.57 -15.80 23.67
N GLY A 257 -9.80 -15.74 24.99
CA GLY A 257 -11.13 -15.92 25.57
C GLY A 257 -12.16 -14.85 25.18
N SER A 258 -11.72 -13.73 24.58
CA SER A 258 -12.59 -12.70 24.00
C SER A 258 -13.26 -13.14 22.69
N VAL A 259 -12.67 -14.09 21.97
CA VAL A 259 -13.10 -14.56 20.64
C VAL A 259 -14.05 -15.76 20.76
N ASP A 260 -15.34 -15.55 20.45
CA ASP A 260 -16.34 -16.61 20.45
C ASP A 260 -16.25 -17.54 19.21
N ALA A 261 -17.08 -18.58 19.16
CA ALA A 261 -17.05 -19.55 18.05
C ALA A 261 -17.46 -18.94 16.70
N ARG A 262 -18.33 -17.92 16.70
CA ARG A 262 -18.77 -17.21 15.50
C ARG A 262 -17.69 -16.24 15.05
N GLU A 263 -17.08 -15.50 15.97
CA GLU A 263 -15.95 -14.59 15.70
C GLU A 263 -14.73 -15.36 15.17
N TYR A 264 -14.42 -16.51 15.77
CA TYR A 264 -13.43 -17.44 15.23
C TYR A 264 -13.75 -17.86 13.80
N ARG A 265 -15.03 -18.13 13.51
CA ARG A 265 -15.44 -18.55 12.18
C ARG A 265 -15.24 -17.43 11.16
N LEU A 266 -15.78 -16.25 11.46
CA LEU A 266 -15.60 -15.02 10.67
C LEU A 266 -14.12 -14.69 10.43
N GLN A 267 -13.25 -14.93 11.42
CA GLN A 267 -11.81 -14.73 11.27
C GLN A 267 -11.20 -15.65 10.20
N LEU A 268 -11.33 -16.99 10.29
CA LEU A 268 -10.70 -17.84 9.24
C LEU A 268 -11.42 -17.73 7.91
N ASP A 269 -12.75 -17.53 7.89
CA ASP A 269 -13.48 -17.30 6.65
C ASP A 269 -13.04 -15.98 6.01
N GLY A 270 -12.80 -14.93 6.79
CA GLY A 270 -12.25 -13.68 6.31
C GLY A 270 -10.84 -13.81 5.73
N VAL A 271 -9.97 -14.63 6.34
CA VAL A 271 -8.66 -14.97 5.76
C VAL A 271 -8.83 -15.74 4.46
N ALA A 272 -9.67 -16.77 4.43
CA ALA A 272 -9.92 -17.60 3.26
C ALA A 272 -10.49 -16.79 2.09
N SER A 273 -11.50 -15.95 2.35
CA SER A 273 -12.08 -15.04 1.35
C SER A 273 -11.08 -14.00 0.88
N ALA A 274 -10.25 -13.45 1.77
CA ALA A 274 -9.19 -12.52 1.38
C ALA A 274 -8.14 -13.18 0.47
N LEU A 275 -7.72 -14.42 0.76
CA LEU A 275 -6.87 -15.21 -0.15
C LEU A 275 -7.58 -15.54 -1.47
N GLY A 276 -8.90 -15.65 -1.44
CA GLY A 276 -9.75 -15.84 -2.62
C GLY A 276 -9.90 -14.60 -3.50
N ASN A 277 -9.67 -13.40 -2.95
CA ASN A 277 -9.84 -12.13 -3.64
C ASN A 277 -8.92 -12.03 -4.87
N PRO A 278 -9.42 -11.64 -6.07
CA PRO A 278 -8.62 -11.60 -7.29
C PRO A 278 -7.34 -10.75 -7.14
N ASN A 279 -7.45 -9.57 -6.54
CA ASN A 279 -6.30 -8.66 -6.38
C ASN A 279 -5.24 -9.26 -5.43
N VAL A 280 -5.66 -9.98 -4.40
CA VAL A 280 -4.75 -10.66 -3.46
C VAL A 280 -4.09 -11.86 -4.12
N ARG A 281 -4.84 -12.67 -4.89
CA ARG A 281 -4.27 -13.77 -5.68
C ARG A 281 -3.22 -13.25 -6.65
N ASP A 282 -3.52 -12.17 -7.36
CA ASP A 282 -2.59 -11.53 -8.28
C ASP A 282 -1.35 -11.02 -7.55
N ALA A 283 -1.53 -10.38 -6.38
CA ALA A 283 -0.44 -9.90 -5.56
C ALA A 283 0.43 -11.03 -4.99
N LEU A 284 -0.15 -12.19 -4.63
CA LEU A 284 0.60 -13.37 -4.15
C LEU A 284 1.43 -14.00 -5.28
N LEU A 285 0.84 -14.12 -6.47
CA LEU A 285 1.44 -14.75 -7.65
C LEU A 285 2.31 -13.79 -8.48
N ALA A 286 2.41 -12.53 -8.05
CA ALA A 286 3.29 -11.54 -8.65
C ALA A 286 4.78 -11.95 -8.55
N THR A 287 5.57 -11.53 -9.54
CA THR A 287 7.04 -11.64 -9.54
C THR A 287 7.58 -13.07 -9.59
N ARG A 288 7.02 -13.91 -10.47
CA ARG A 288 7.60 -15.23 -10.80
C ARG A 288 9.03 -15.10 -11.37
N PRO A 289 9.95 -16.05 -11.07
CA PRO A 289 9.72 -17.30 -10.36
C PRO A 289 9.73 -17.18 -8.83
N ALA A 290 9.83 -15.98 -8.25
CA ALA A 290 9.95 -15.83 -6.81
C ALA A 290 8.59 -15.94 -6.08
N VAL A 291 8.50 -16.82 -5.09
CA VAL A 291 7.23 -17.17 -4.42
C VAL A 291 7.06 -16.50 -3.06
N VAL A 292 5.81 -16.36 -2.64
CA VAL A 292 5.46 -16.06 -1.24
C VAL A 292 5.26 -17.39 -0.53
N SER A 293 6.01 -17.63 0.53
CA SER A 293 5.78 -18.76 1.44
C SER A 293 4.89 -18.28 2.58
N VAL A 294 3.78 -18.98 2.83
CA VAL A 294 2.81 -18.63 3.87
C VAL A 294 2.80 -19.69 4.97
N LEU A 295 2.70 -19.27 6.23
CA LEU A 295 2.38 -20.11 7.37
C LEU A 295 1.29 -19.44 8.19
N ILE A 296 0.28 -20.19 8.62
CA ILE A 296 -0.85 -19.67 9.41
C ILE A 296 -0.93 -20.44 10.71
N TYR A 297 -0.96 -19.74 11.84
CA TYR A 297 -1.13 -20.33 13.16
C TYR A 297 -2.14 -19.54 13.99
N GLU A 298 -2.80 -20.25 14.92
CA GLU A 298 -3.67 -19.66 15.92
C GLU A 298 -2.96 -19.60 17.28
N TRP A 299 -3.27 -18.58 18.09
CA TRP A 299 -2.62 -18.36 19.39
C TRP A 299 -3.59 -17.82 20.46
N SER A 300 -3.31 -18.12 21.73
CA SER A 300 -3.99 -17.50 22.88
C SER A 300 -3.02 -17.31 24.05
N GLY A 301 -2.87 -18.32 24.93
CA GLY A 301 -1.94 -18.32 26.05
C GLY A 301 -0.47 -18.56 25.66
N PRO A 302 0.47 -18.44 26.61
CA PRO A 302 1.91 -18.57 26.35
C PRO A 302 2.34 -19.91 25.74
N ASP A 303 1.63 -20.99 26.08
CA ASP A 303 1.90 -22.35 25.58
C ASP A 303 0.85 -22.83 24.57
N ASP A 304 -0.04 -21.93 24.13
CA ASP A 304 -1.19 -22.25 23.28
C ASP A 304 -1.01 -21.67 21.89
N GLN A 305 -0.13 -22.28 21.09
CA GLN A 305 -0.02 -22.02 19.66
C GLN A 305 -0.29 -23.30 18.86
N ARG A 306 -1.03 -23.17 17.75
CA ARG A 306 -1.27 -24.29 16.83
C ARG A 306 -1.12 -23.82 15.39
N VAL A 307 -0.25 -24.49 14.64
CA VAL A 307 -0.14 -24.28 13.20
C VAL A 307 -1.40 -24.83 12.53
N LEU A 308 -2.11 -23.97 11.80
CA LEU A 308 -3.26 -24.33 11.00
C LEU A 308 -2.85 -24.72 9.60
N VAL A 309 -1.97 -23.92 8.99
CA VAL A 309 -1.39 -24.15 7.66
C VAL A 309 0.13 -24.14 7.82
N PRO A 310 0.83 -25.25 7.56
CA PRO A 310 2.30 -25.28 7.60
C PRO A 310 2.89 -24.39 6.51
N TRP A 311 4.22 -24.25 6.47
CA TRP A 311 4.87 -23.49 5.41
C TRP A 311 4.48 -24.03 4.02
N THR A 312 3.75 -23.20 3.28
CA THR A 312 3.23 -23.51 1.94
C THR A 312 3.73 -22.46 0.95
N ASP A 313 4.47 -22.89 -0.06
CA ASP A 313 5.01 -22.02 -1.10
C ASP A 313 3.92 -21.76 -2.15
N ILE A 314 3.43 -20.52 -2.23
CA ILE A 314 2.35 -20.12 -3.14
C ILE A 314 2.89 -20.04 -4.57
N SER A 315 2.86 -21.18 -5.26
CA SER A 315 3.40 -21.34 -6.62
C SER A 315 2.36 -21.15 -7.73
N GLY A 316 1.07 -21.16 -7.39
CA GLY A 316 -0.05 -21.02 -8.32
C GLY A 316 -1.39 -21.01 -7.61
N SER A 317 -2.47 -20.76 -8.37
CA SER A 317 -3.82 -20.67 -7.82
C SER A 317 -4.28 -21.93 -7.08
N ALA A 318 -3.87 -23.12 -7.54
CA ALA A 318 -4.23 -24.38 -6.89
C ALA A 318 -3.73 -24.46 -5.44
N THR A 319 -2.51 -23.97 -5.17
CA THR A 319 -1.96 -23.93 -3.81
C THR A 319 -2.71 -22.93 -2.93
N ILE A 320 -3.20 -21.82 -3.51
CA ILE A 320 -4.06 -20.88 -2.78
C ILE A 320 -5.39 -21.56 -2.41
N ASP A 321 -5.99 -22.30 -3.33
CA ASP A 321 -7.23 -23.04 -3.11
C ASP A 321 -7.06 -24.11 -2.02
N GLU A 322 -5.93 -24.82 -1.98
CA GLU A 322 -5.60 -25.78 -0.91
C GLU A 322 -5.54 -25.11 0.48
N VAL A 323 -4.93 -23.92 0.57
CA VAL A 323 -4.89 -23.14 1.82
C VAL A 323 -6.29 -22.69 2.23
N ILE A 324 -7.10 -22.24 1.27
CA ILE A 324 -8.50 -21.84 1.50
C ILE A 324 -9.32 -23.02 2.05
N ASP A 325 -9.24 -24.19 1.41
CA ASP A 325 -9.98 -25.39 1.82
C ASP A 325 -9.54 -25.88 3.21
N GLN A 326 -8.25 -25.77 3.53
CA GLN A 326 -7.72 -26.10 4.85
C GLN A 326 -8.27 -25.16 5.93
N LEU A 327 -8.35 -23.85 5.67
CA LEU A 327 -8.94 -22.88 6.61
C LEU A 327 -10.45 -23.10 6.78
N ALA A 328 -11.17 -23.34 5.68
CA ALA A 328 -12.61 -23.57 5.68
C ALA A 328 -13.00 -24.82 6.48
N SER A 329 -12.20 -25.89 6.39
CA SER A 329 -12.41 -27.14 7.13
C SER A 329 -11.88 -27.13 8.57
N THR A 330 -11.15 -26.08 8.98
CA THR A 330 -10.57 -25.99 10.32
C THR A 330 -11.64 -25.68 11.37
N ALA A 331 -11.75 -26.56 12.37
CA ALA A 331 -12.61 -26.37 13.54
C ALA A 331 -11.86 -25.73 14.73
N ARG A 332 -12.60 -24.90 15.48
CA ARG A 332 -12.14 -24.31 16.74
C ARG A 332 -11.84 -25.42 17.75
N ARG A 333 -10.71 -25.30 18.45
CA ARG A 333 -10.37 -26.14 19.60
C ARG A 333 -10.55 -25.35 20.90
N ASP A 334 -10.50 -26.05 22.03
CA ASP A 334 -10.34 -25.40 23.31
C ASP A 334 -8.96 -24.72 23.39
N ALA A 335 -8.95 -23.49 23.88
CA ALA A 335 -7.78 -22.63 23.99
C ALA A 335 -7.82 -21.90 25.34
N SER A 336 -6.65 -21.59 25.90
CA SER A 336 -6.56 -20.79 27.12
C SER A 336 -7.25 -19.43 26.95
N PRO A 337 -7.96 -18.91 27.97
CA PRO A 337 -8.70 -17.67 27.82
C PRO A 337 -7.82 -16.41 27.77
N GLY A 338 -6.54 -16.50 28.12
CA GLY A 338 -5.65 -15.34 28.17
C GLY A 338 -5.06 -14.94 26.82
N THR A 339 -4.62 -13.69 26.74
CA THR A 339 -4.08 -13.04 25.54
C THR A 339 -2.58 -12.84 25.73
N ALA A 340 -1.77 -13.78 25.26
CA ALA A 340 -0.32 -13.77 25.37
C ALA A 340 0.36 -13.28 24.07
N LEU A 341 0.06 -12.03 23.68
CA LEU A 341 0.48 -11.46 22.40
C LEU A 341 2.01 -11.46 22.22
N GLY A 342 2.78 -11.19 23.28
CA GLY A 342 4.24 -11.25 23.20
C GLY A 342 4.77 -12.67 22.96
N ALA A 343 4.14 -13.70 23.52
CA ALA A 343 4.51 -15.08 23.26
C ALA A 343 4.19 -15.48 21.80
N ALA A 344 3.04 -15.04 21.29
CA ALA A 344 2.69 -15.21 19.88
C ALA A 344 3.70 -14.52 18.94
N MET A 345 4.11 -13.28 19.25
CA MET A 345 5.17 -12.59 18.50
C MET A 345 6.48 -13.38 18.47
N ALA A 346 6.91 -13.94 19.61
CA ALA A 346 8.11 -14.76 19.70
C ALA A 346 8.00 -16.05 18.86
N ALA A 347 6.84 -16.72 18.89
CA ALA A 347 6.56 -17.90 18.08
C ALA A 347 6.57 -17.56 16.57
N GLY A 348 5.96 -16.45 16.16
CA GLY A 348 5.99 -15.96 14.79
C GLY A 348 7.41 -15.68 14.29
N ALA A 349 8.25 -15.04 15.11
CA ALA A 349 9.66 -14.81 14.80
C ALA A 349 10.45 -16.13 14.68
N GLN A 350 10.14 -17.12 15.53
CA GLN A 350 10.73 -18.45 15.43
C GLN A 350 10.35 -19.13 14.11
N HIS A 351 9.09 -19.06 13.67
CA HIS A 351 8.68 -19.56 12.37
C HIS A 351 9.44 -18.86 11.23
N LEU A 352 9.55 -17.54 11.25
CA LEU A 352 10.29 -16.76 10.24
C LEU A 352 11.79 -17.09 10.20
N SER A 353 12.38 -17.48 11.32
CA SER A 353 13.78 -17.93 11.37
C SER A 353 14.05 -19.19 10.55
N GLN A 354 13.02 -19.98 10.23
CA GLN A 354 13.09 -21.19 9.41
C GLN A 354 13.17 -20.88 7.90
N ARG A 355 12.91 -19.63 7.50
CA ARG A 355 12.95 -19.15 6.11
C ARG A 355 13.93 -17.97 5.95
N PRO A 356 15.21 -18.13 6.30
CA PRO A 356 16.21 -17.06 6.23
C PRO A 356 16.57 -16.68 4.78
N ASP A 357 16.23 -17.53 3.82
CA ASP A 357 16.43 -17.36 2.38
C ASP A 357 15.44 -16.40 1.71
N CYS A 358 14.32 -16.10 2.38
CA CYS A 358 13.32 -15.18 1.86
C CYS A 358 13.80 -13.72 1.94
N ALA A 359 13.67 -12.98 0.83
CA ALA A 359 14.10 -11.57 0.76
C ALA A 359 13.37 -10.69 1.78
N LYS A 360 12.08 -10.94 2.02
CA LYS A 360 11.26 -10.31 3.06
C LYS A 360 10.76 -11.35 4.06
N ARG A 361 10.73 -10.99 5.34
CA ARG A 361 10.19 -11.83 6.42
C ARG A 361 9.19 -11.01 7.23
N THR A 362 7.91 -11.35 7.14
CA THR A 362 6.84 -10.62 7.83
C THR A 362 6.02 -11.51 8.74
N LEU A 363 5.77 -11.02 9.95
CA LEU A 363 4.75 -11.52 10.86
C LEU A 363 3.55 -10.57 10.84
N ASP A 364 2.41 -11.08 10.42
CA ASP A 364 1.11 -10.43 10.52
C ASP A 364 0.37 -11.02 11.71
N ILE A 365 0.16 -10.23 12.76
CA ILE A 365 -0.55 -10.68 13.96
C ILE A 365 -1.89 -9.97 14.10
N SER A 366 -2.99 -10.72 14.20
CA SER A 366 -4.32 -10.18 14.48
C SER A 366 -4.65 -10.31 15.97
N GLY A 367 -5.47 -9.40 16.51
CA GLY A 367 -5.98 -9.49 17.89
C GLY A 367 -7.04 -8.46 18.24
N ASP A 368 -7.86 -8.77 19.24
CA ASP A 368 -8.99 -7.93 19.69
C ASP A 368 -8.81 -7.37 21.12
N GLY A 369 -7.63 -7.58 21.72
CA GLY A 369 -7.33 -7.19 23.09
C GLY A 369 -5.85 -6.89 23.36
N LYS A 370 -5.60 -6.23 24.50
CA LYS A 370 -4.25 -5.97 25.01
C LYS A 370 -3.66 -7.25 25.61
N SER A 371 -2.34 -7.40 25.52
CA SER A 371 -1.64 -8.54 26.13
C SER A 371 -1.83 -8.51 27.65
N ASN A 372 -2.24 -9.63 28.23
CA ASN A 372 -2.44 -9.78 29.68
C ASN A 372 -1.66 -10.96 30.28
N LEU A 373 -1.08 -11.81 29.44
CA LEU A 373 -0.20 -12.92 29.83
C LEU A 373 1.11 -12.89 29.06
N GLY A 374 2.11 -13.61 29.58
CA GLY A 374 3.38 -13.81 28.92
C GLY A 374 4.28 -12.57 28.89
N PRO A 375 5.34 -12.58 28.06
CA PRO A 375 6.22 -11.44 27.91
C PRO A 375 5.49 -10.26 27.29
N ARG A 376 5.90 -9.04 27.63
CA ARG A 376 5.31 -7.82 27.06
C ARG A 376 5.67 -7.70 25.57
N PRO A 377 4.71 -7.37 24.68
CA PRO A 377 4.98 -7.16 23.26
C PRO A 377 6.15 -6.23 22.98
N ARG A 378 6.26 -5.09 23.68
CA ARG A 378 7.39 -4.16 23.52
C ARG A 378 8.75 -4.79 23.82
N ASP A 379 8.84 -5.64 24.85
CA ASP A 379 10.10 -6.29 25.21
C ASP A 379 10.50 -7.29 24.09
N VAL A 380 9.54 -8.02 23.52
CA VAL A 380 9.76 -8.94 22.39
C VAL A 380 10.09 -8.17 21.10
N LYS A 381 9.36 -7.09 20.81
CA LYS A 381 9.60 -6.16 19.70
C LYS A 381 11.03 -5.62 19.72
N ASN A 382 11.52 -5.18 20.87
CA ASN A 382 12.88 -4.67 21.02
C ASN A 382 13.92 -5.77 20.76
N ASN A 383 13.65 -7.01 21.17
CA ASN A 383 14.53 -8.13 20.88
C ASN A 383 14.54 -8.52 19.39
N MET A 384 13.44 -8.28 18.67
CA MET A 384 13.34 -8.52 17.23
C MET A 384 13.96 -7.39 16.38
N ALA A 385 14.25 -6.23 16.99
CA ALA A 385 14.86 -5.11 16.30
C ALA A 385 16.21 -5.52 15.70
N GLY A 386 16.42 -5.26 14.41
CA GLY A 386 17.63 -5.63 13.69
C GLY A 386 17.67 -7.07 13.14
N MET A 387 16.64 -7.89 13.38
CA MET A 387 16.57 -9.25 12.81
C MET A 387 16.11 -9.28 11.34
N GLY A 388 15.79 -8.13 10.74
CA GLY A 388 15.23 -8.05 9.39
C GLY A 388 13.84 -8.68 9.28
N ILE A 389 13.06 -8.62 10.37
CA ILE A 389 11.67 -9.05 10.44
C ILE A 389 10.79 -7.80 10.53
N THR A 390 9.73 -7.78 9.73
CA THR A 390 8.64 -6.81 9.86
C THR A 390 7.50 -7.45 10.66
N VAL A 391 6.93 -6.73 11.61
CA VAL A 391 5.73 -7.13 12.36
C VAL A 391 4.64 -6.13 12.08
N ASN A 392 3.57 -6.60 11.46
CA ASN A 392 2.36 -5.83 11.18
C ASN A 392 1.21 -6.33 12.05
N ALA A 393 0.21 -5.47 12.24
CA ALA A 393 -0.94 -5.78 13.07
C ALA A 393 -2.25 -5.70 12.28
N LEU A 394 -3.21 -6.57 12.62
CA LEU A 394 -4.62 -6.41 12.29
C LEU A 394 -5.43 -6.29 13.59
N VAL A 395 -5.84 -5.07 13.93
CA VAL A 395 -6.56 -4.77 15.17
C VAL A 395 -8.05 -4.96 14.93
N VAL A 396 -8.70 -5.86 15.66
CA VAL A 396 -10.14 -6.08 15.57
C VAL A 396 -10.83 -5.29 16.69
N THR A 397 -11.49 -4.19 16.36
CA THR A 397 -12.22 -3.38 17.36
C THR A 397 -13.63 -3.91 17.52
N LEU A 398 -14.07 -4.18 18.75
CA LEU A 398 -15.42 -4.69 19.00
C LEU A 398 -16.45 -3.55 19.08
N ASP A 399 -17.62 -3.75 18.46
CA ASP A 399 -18.82 -2.91 18.61
C ASP A 399 -19.58 -3.22 19.90
N ARG A 400 -18.91 -3.21 21.06
CA ARG A 400 -19.59 -3.34 22.35
C ARG A 400 -19.81 -1.95 22.96
N PRO A 401 -21.05 -1.48 23.16
CA PRO A 401 -21.28 -0.36 24.06
C PRO A 401 -20.85 -0.83 25.45
N ARG A 402 -19.82 -0.21 26.06
CA ARG A 402 -19.51 -0.48 27.47
C ARG A 402 -20.64 0.08 28.33
N PRO A 403 -21.30 -0.71 29.17
CA PRO A 403 -22.11 -0.16 30.25
C PRO A 403 -21.21 0.07 31.46
N VAL A 404 -20.42 1.14 31.49
CA VAL A 404 -19.91 1.76 32.73
C VAL A 404 -19.65 3.24 32.45
N GLU A 405 -20.32 4.14 33.17
CA GLU A 405 -19.99 5.57 33.21
C GLU A 405 -18.51 5.75 33.64
N GLY A 406 -17.72 6.43 32.80
CA GLY A 406 -16.37 6.89 33.16
C GLY A 406 -15.18 6.25 32.44
N SER A 407 -15.34 5.53 31.33
CA SER A 407 -14.19 5.09 30.51
C SER A 407 -14.36 5.44 29.02
N ASP A 408 -13.81 6.57 28.59
CA ASP A 408 -13.77 6.99 27.18
C ASP A 408 -12.66 6.28 26.35
N ALA A 409 -12.02 5.22 26.88
CA ALA A 409 -10.81 4.61 26.30
C ALA A 409 -11.02 3.12 25.92
N GLY A 410 -11.76 2.85 24.85
CA GLY A 410 -12.08 1.47 24.42
C GLY A 410 -11.35 1.01 23.17
N ASN A 411 -11.65 1.66 22.05
CA ASN A 411 -11.24 1.19 20.72
C ASN A 411 -10.07 2.00 20.14
N GLU A 412 -10.03 3.33 20.34
CA GLU A 412 -8.87 4.17 19.97
C GLU A 412 -7.62 3.79 20.78
N ASP A 413 -7.80 3.36 22.03
CA ASP A 413 -6.74 2.88 22.92
C ASP A 413 -6.12 1.56 22.43
N LEU A 414 -6.90 0.69 21.76
CA LEU A 414 -6.39 -0.59 21.27
C LEU A 414 -5.50 -0.43 20.03
N ALA A 415 -5.94 0.37 19.05
CA ALA A 415 -5.13 0.66 17.87
C ALA A 415 -3.81 1.38 18.27
N ALA A 416 -3.89 2.34 19.19
CA ALA A 416 -2.71 3.02 19.75
C ALA A 416 -1.76 2.03 20.46
N TYR A 417 -2.31 1.08 21.23
CA TYR A 417 -1.53 0.03 21.89
C TYR A 417 -0.76 -0.85 20.88
N PHE A 418 -1.41 -1.33 19.82
CA PHE A 418 -0.73 -2.14 18.80
C PHE A 418 0.35 -1.33 18.06
N LYS A 419 0.09 -0.05 17.77
CA LYS A 419 1.09 0.84 17.16
C LYS A 419 2.33 1.02 18.05
N ALA A 420 2.12 1.23 19.35
CA ALA A 420 3.22 1.44 20.29
C ALA A 420 4.00 0.14 20.59
N GLU A 421 3.28 -0.93 20.92
CA GLU A 421 3.86 -2.09 21.60
C GLU A 421 4.10 -3.30 20.66
N VAL A 422 3.46 -3.37 19.50
CA VAL A 422 3.44 -4.59 18.66
C VAL A 422 4.21 -4.40 17.36
N ILE A 423 3.87 -3.40 16.54
CA ILE A 423 4.43 -3.26 15.20
C ILE A 423 5.92 -2.86 15.24
N THR A 424 6.72 -3.38 14.32
CA THR A 424 8.15 -3.06 14.20
C THR A 424 8.70 -3.40 12.82
N GLY A 425 9.73 -2.71 12.36
CA GLY A 425 10.28 -2.82 11.00
C GLY A 425 10.01 -1.58 10.14
N ALA A 426 10.79 -1.40 9.08
CA ALA A 426 10.77 -0.17 8.27
C ALA A 426 9.43 0.08 7.55
N ASP A 427 8.76 -1.00 7.13
CA ASP A 427 7.46 -0.93 6.43
C ASP A 427 6.30 -1.38 7.33
N ALA A 428 6.47 -1.29 8.65
CA ALA A 428 5.53 -1.83 9.60
C ALA A 428 4.26 -0.97 9.70
N PHE A 429 3.09 -1.61 9.74
CA PHE A 429 1.81 -0.92 9.87
C PHE A 429 0.78 -1.73 10.67
N ALA A 430 -0.22 -1.01 11.16
CA ALA A 430 -1.43 -1.60 11.74
C ALA A 430 -2.63 -1.30 10.85
N GLU A 431 -3.42 -2.32 10.54
CA GLU A 431 -4.73 -2.22 9.89
C GLU A 431 -5.82 -2.42 10.96
N THR A 432 -6.99 -1.82 10.78
CA THR A 432 -8.11 -1.97 11.73
C THR A 432 -9.33 -2.59 11.04
N ALA A 433 -9.92 -3.60 11.66
CA ALA A 433 -11.21 -4.16 11.30
C ALA A 433 -12.27 -3.70 12.30
N ARG A 434 -13.37 -3.12 11.82
CA ARG A 434 -14.53 -2.77 12.66
C ARG A 434 -15.36 -4.01 12.95
N GLY A 435 -14.91 -4.78 13.93
CA GLY A 435 -15.47 -6.07 14.30
C GLY A 435 -15.12 -7.17 13.30
N TYR A 436 -15.53 -8.40 13.64
CA TYR A 436 -15.21 -9.57 12.83
C TYR A 436 -15.96 -9.63 11.48
N ALA A 437 -17.05 -8.86 11.32
CA ALA A 437 -17.74 -8.76 10.03
C ALA A 437 -16.92 -8.00 8.97
N ASP A 438 -16.06 -7.07 9.40
CA ASP A 438 -15.15 -6.30 8.52
C ASP A 438 -13.78 -6.99 8.34
N TYR A 439 -13.60 -8.18 8.94
CA TYR A 439 -12.32 -8.88 8.97
C TYR A 439 -11.80 -9.20 7.55
N GLU A 440 -12.68 -9.66 6.65
CA GLU A 440 -12.31 -9.94 5.26
C GLU A 440 -11.78 -8.68 4.56
N ALA A 441 -12.53 -7.59 4.58
CA ALA A 441 -12.16 -6.36 3.88
C ALA A 441 -10.86 -5.78 4.44
N ALA A 442 -10.68 -5.82 5.77
CA ALA A 442 -9.44 -5.41 6.42
C ALA A 442 -8.26 -6.33 6.05
N MET A 443 -8.46 -7.65 6.00
CA MET A 443 -7.44 -8.60 5.58
C MET A 443 -7.04 -8.41 4.11
N VAL A 444 -7.99 -8.12 3.22
CA VAL A 444 -7.69 -7.76 1.81
C VAL A 444 -6.81 -6.52 1.74
N ARG A 445 -7.20 -5.42 2.40
CA ARG A 445 -6.39 -4.18 2.43
C ARG A 445 -4.99 -4.45 2.97
N LYS A 446 -4.91 -5.23 4.05
CA LYS A 446 -3.66 -5.59 4.70
C LYS A 446 -2.74 -6.39 3.77
N LEU A 447 -3.23 -7.49 3.18
CA LEU A 447 -2.44 -8.34 2.27
C LEU A 447 -2.00 -7.59 1.01
N LEU A 448 -2.83 -6.70 0.46
CA LEU A 448 -2.43 -5.89 -0.68
C LEU A 448 -1.31 -4.91 -0.33
N ARG A 449 -1.41 -4.23 0.82
CA ARG A 449 -0.35 -3.33 1.31
C ARG A 449 0.95 -4.09 1.61
N GLU A 450 0.85 -5.28 2.15
CA GLU A 450 1.96 -6.19 2.46
C GLU A 450 2.74 -6.62 1.22
N LEU A 451 2.01 -7.06 0.18
CA LEU A 451 2.56 -7.77 -0.98
C LEU A 451 3.02 -6.82 -2.10
N ALA A 452 2.58 -5.57 -2.11
CA ALA A 452 2.95 -4.54 -3.08
C ALA A 452 4.41 -4.05 -2.96
N GLY A 453 5.14 -4.45 -1.91
CA GLY A 453 6.45 -3.89 -1.53
C GLY A 453 7.70 -4.47 -2.20
N LEU A 454 7.64 -5.10 -3.37
CA LEU A 454 8.82 -5.72 -4.01
C LEU A 454 9.10 -5.16 -5.41
N SER A 455 9.81 -4.02 -5.48
CA SER A 455 10.44 -3.52 -6.71
C SER A 455 11.88 -2.99 -6.52
N VAL A 456 12.61 -3.36 -5.46
CA VAL A 456 13.91 -2.71 -5.13
C VAL A 456 15.14 -3.63 -5.09
N ALA A 457 15.05 -4.97 -5.15
CA ALA A 457 16.22 -5.83 -4.84
C ALA A 457 17.00 -6.44 -6.04
N GLN A 458 16.96 -5.86 -7.25
CA GLN A 458 17.66 -6.46 -8.41
C GLN A 458 18.56 -5.53 -9.24
N LEU A 459 18.83 -4.29 -8.81
CA LEU A 459 19.66 -3.35 -9.57
C LEU A 459 21.10 -3.14 -9.04
N THR A 460 21.58 -3.93 -8.07
CA THR A 460 22.92 -3.72 -7.49
C THR A 460 23.91 -4.89 -7.68
N ALA A 461 23.54 -5.96 -8.38
CA ALA A 461 24.43 -7.13 -8.56
C ALA A 461 25.20 -7.18 -9.88
N ASP A 462 24.87 -6.36 -10.89
CA ASP A 462 25.46 -6.46 -12.24
C ASP A 462 26.36 -5.27 -12.65
N GLN A 463 26.91 -4.52 -11.68
CA GLN A 463 27.88 -3.47 -11.96
C GLN A 463 29.10 -3.52 -11.03
N ARG A 464 29.90 -4.59 -11.17
CA ARG A 464 31.32 -4.55 -10.80
C ARG A 464 32.19 -4.97 -11.96
#